data_AF-A0A1A8V7W7-F1
#
_entry.id   AF-A0A1A8V7W7-F1
#
_cell.length_a   1.000
_cell.length_b   1.000
_cell.length_c   1.000
_cell.angle_alpha   90.00
_cell.angle_beta   90.00
_cell.angle_gamma   90.00
#
_symmetry.space_group_name_H-M   'P 1'
#
loop_
_entity.id
_entity.type
_entity.pdbx_description
1 polymer ?
#
loop_
_entity_poly.entity_id
_entity_poly.type
_entity_poly.pdbx_seq_one_letter_code
_entity_poly.pdbx_strand_id
1 'polypeptide(L)'
;PICGFTPGRRYRNQAFKEELSHKLECGGPRDKDGISALSNLVLPPLPTSELMDPHDDITLPRLIEALQKRERIRHDMIEEYNKAANMMSILIQELDSNLTSKDHLIQEQNGRLLEKDKVIQSNKAEIERLEKKNKNQEHKMDYLQKTTKIYEDDKRTMKQELESTGQRLQRELSERRRMEQHMHGMVSDTQHKWEKECERRVNAMRLEMENKLWVKDEKLKQLKAIVTESKTPGRPDPPPRQPRPQIPSREERRPAKRSISPPVLPVCLVFS
;
A
#
# COMPACT_ATOMS: atom_id res chain seq x y z
N PRO A 1 13.92 33.80 -12.06
CA PRO A 1 14.88 33.03 -12.90
C PRO A 1 14.46 33.09 -14.38
N ILE A 2 15.40 33.13 -15.32
CA ILE A 2 15.11 33.47 -16.72
C ILE A 2 14.66 32.22 -17.51
N CYS A 3 13.65 32.38 -18.36
CA CYS A 3 13.17 31.34 -19.27
C CYS A 3 14.22 31.02 -20.36
N GLY A 4 14.93 29.90 -20.19
CA GLY A 4 16.13 29.54 -20.97
C GLY A 4 15.87 28.55 -22.12
N PHE A 5 15.41 29.06 -23.26
CA PHE A 5 15.35 28.45 -24.60
C PHE A 5 16.13 27.13 -24.82
N THR A 6 15.43 26.06 -25.22
CA THR A 6 16.01 24.78 -25.67
C THR A 6 17.04 25.01 -26.80
N PRO A 7 18.29 24.49 -26.70
CA PRO A 7 19.41 24.91 -27.56
C PRO A 7 19.14 24.87 -29.08
N GLY A 8 18.49 23.81 -29.58
CA GLY A 8 18.27 23.62 -31.02
C GLY A 8 17.33 24.63 -31.69
N ARG A 9 16.54 25.41 -30.93
CA ARG A 9 15.54 26.33 -31.54
C ARG A 9 16.17 27.60 -32.10
N ARG A 10 17.34 28.03 -31.60
CA ARG A 10 18.05 29.22 -32.09
C ARG A 10 18.66 28.99 -33.47
N TYR A 11 19.41 27.89 -33.63
CA TYR A 11 20.12 27.55 -34.87
C TYR A 11 19.18 27.42 -36.09
N ARG A 12 18.00 26.79 -35.91
CA ARG A 12 16.99 26.70 -37.00
C ARG A 12 16.37 28.05 -37.39
N ASN A 13 16.25 29.00 -36.46
CA ASN A 13 15.76 30.35 -36.78
C ASN A 13 16.84 31.23 -37.42
N GLN A 14 18.11 31.01 -37.04
CA GLN A 14 19.29 31.66 -37.63
C GLN A 14 19.40 31.31 -39.12
N ALA A 15 19.47 30.00 -39.45
CA ALA A 15 19.59 29.53 -40.83
C ALA A 15 18.43 29.98 -41.73
N PHE A 16 17.19 29.99 -41.22
CA PHE A 16 16.03 30.48 -41.97
C PHE A 16 16.13 31.98 -42.32
N LYS A 17 16.71 32.81 -41.43
CA LYS A 17 16.96 34.22 -41.72
C LYS A 17 18.07 34.42 -42.73
N GLU A 18 19.14 33.63 -42.64
CA GLU A 18 20.28 33.69 -43.56
C GLU A 18 19.86 33.30 -44.98
N GLU A 19 19.04 32.25 -45.14
CA GLU A 19 18.47 31.89 -46.44
C GLU A 19 17.48 32.94 -46.96
N LEU A 20 16.64 33.53 -46.09
CA LEU A 20 15.72 34.61 -46.48
C LEU A 20 16.47 35.86 -46.98
N SER A 21 17.57 36.24 -46.32
CA SER A 21 18.44 37.33 -46.76
C SER A 21 19.11 37.02 -48.11
N HIS A 22 19.65 35.81 -48.28
CA HIS A 22 20.27 35.39 -49.54
C HIS A 22 19.28 35.39 -50.71
N LYS A 23 17.99 35.05 -50.46
CA LYS A 23 16.92 35.17 -51.47
C LYS A 23 16.54 36.61 -51.79
N LEU A 24 16.87 37.58 -50.93
CA LEU A 24 16.60 39.01 -51.14
C LEU A 24 17.76 39.72 -51.86
N GLU A 25 19.02 39.35 -51.59
CA GLU A 25 20.19 39.91 -52.27
C GLU A 25 20.36 39.40 -53.70
N CYS A 26 19.94 38.16 -53.98
CA CYS A 26 19.87 37.61 -55.34
C CYS A 26 18.65 38.16 -56.12
N GLY A 27 18.63 39.48 -56.34
CA GLY A 27 17.62 40.14 -57.18
C GLY A 27 17.53 39.51 -58.57
N GLY A 28 16.28 39.28 -59.03
CA GLY A 28 16.00 38.51 -60.24
C GLY A 28 16.48 39.17 -61.56
N PRO A 29 16.35 38.45 -62.69
CA PRO A 29 16.80 38.92 -64.00
C PRO A 29 16.33 40.33 -64.32
N ARG A 30 17.29 41.24 -64.53
CA ARG A 30 17.01 42.63 -64.90
C ARG A 30 16.91 42.74 -66.41
N ASP A 31 15.78 42.29 -66.95
CA ASP A 31 15.50 42.33 -68.38
C ASP A 31 15.59 43.76 -68.92
N LYS A 32 16.57 43.99 -69.80
CA LYS A 32 16.77 45.29 -70.49
C LYS A 32 16.05 45.34 -71.84
N ASP A 33 15.65 44.19 -72.36
CA ASP A 33 15.35 44.02 -73.79
C ASP A 33 13.98 44.60 -74.18
N GLY A 34 13.01 44.60 -73.25
CA GLY A 34 11.67 45.17 -73.48
C GLY A 34 11.66 46.66 -73.84
N ILE A 35 12.66 47.43 -73.40
CA ILE A 35 12.78 48.86 -73.76
C ILE A 35 13.37 49.02 -75.17
N SER A 36 14.20 48.06 -75.62
CA SER A 36 14.85 48.10 -76.94
C SER A 36 13.83 47.90 -78.08
N ALA A 37 12.88 46.96 -77.90
CA ALA A 37 11.87 46.64 -78.91
C ALA A 37 11.00 47.85 -79.31
N LEU A 38 10.63 48.71 -78.34
CA LEU A 38 9.81 49.89 -78.57
C LEU A 38 10.48 50.93 -79.49
N SER A 39 11.82 50.96 -79.57
CA SER A 39 12.55 51.93 -80.40
C SER A 39 12.34 51.74 -81.91
N ASN A 40 11.86 50.57 -82.34
CA ASN A 40 11.68 50.23 -83.76
C ASN A 40 10.28 50.57 -84.29
N LEU A 41 9.36 51.05 -83.44
CA LEU A 41 7.93 51.15 -83.74
C LEU A 41 7.48 52.57 -84.19
N VAL A 42 8.42 53.44 -84.59
CA VAL A 42 8.11 54.81 -85.03
C VAL A 42 7.60 54.79 -86.47
N LEU A 43 6.35 55.25 -86.67
CA LEU A 43 5.75 55.35 -88.01
C LEU A 43 6.56 56.32 -88.90
N PRO A 44 7.05 55.90 -90.09
CA PRO A 44 7.86 56.75 -90.96
C PRO A 44 7.06 57.98 -91.43
N PRO A 45 7.67 59.15 -91.68
CA PRO A 45 6.97 60.34 -92.14
C PRO A 45 6.23 60.10 -93.47
N LEU A 46 5.17 60.88 -93.72
CA LEU A 46 4.50 60.89 -95.02
C LEU A 46 5.34 61.66 -96.06
N PRO A 47 5.30 61.28 -97.34
CA PRO A 47 5.85 62.10 -98.41
C PRO A 47 5.05 63.39 -98.59
N THR A 48 5.70 64.45 -99.09
CA THR A 48 5.00 65.63 -99.63
C THR A 48 4.02 65.18 -100.71
N SER A 49 2.81 65.76 -100.67
CA SER A 49 1.65 65.30 -101.44
C SER A 49 1.02 66.44 -102.26
N GLU A 50 1.85 67.38 -102.71
CA GLU A 50 1.45 68.57 -103.47
C GLU A 50 1.49 68.27 -104.97
N LEU A 51 0.32 68.24 -105.61
CA LEU A 51 0.20 68.02 -107.05
C LEU A 51 0.43 69.34 -107.79
N MET A 52 1.59 69.48 -108.44
CA MET A 52 1.99 70.69 -109.19
C MET A 52 1.75 70.59 -110.70
N ASP A 53 1.50 69.40 -111.23
CA ASP A 53 1.35 69.12 -112.67
C ASP A 53 0.14 68.19 -112.90
N PRO A 54 -0.79 68.49 -113.84
CA PRO A 54 -1.81 67.56 -114.31
C PRO A 54 -1.31 66.22 -114.89
N HIS A 55 0.01 66.03 -115.04
CA HIS A 55 0.66 64.78 -115.44
C HIS A 55 1.58 64.18 -114.35
N ASP A 56 1.38 64.53 -113.07
CA ASP A 56 2.08 63.90 -111.93
C ASP A 56 1.53 62.49 -111.60
N ASP A 57 1.99 61.50 -112.37
CA ASP A 57 1.74 60.07 -112.14
C ASP A 57 2.55 59.48 -110.95
N ILE A 58 3.32 60.28 -110.20
CA ILE A 58 4.33 59.79 -109.24
C ILE A 58 3.93 60.05 -107.78
N THR A 59 3.36 61.21 -107.48
CA THR A 59 3.04 61.62 -106.10
C THR A 59 1.95 60.76 -105.47
N LEU A 60 0.88 60.43 -106.20
CA LEU A 60 -0.21 59.59 -105.68
C LEU A 60 0.24 58.14 -105.37
N PRO A 61 0.94 57.41 -106.26
CA PRO A 61 1.49 56.09 -105.92
C PRO A 61 2.43 56.10 -104.70
N ARG A 62 3.29 57.12 -104.56
CA ARG A 62 4.18 57.25 -103.41
C ARG A 62 3.44 57.47 -102.10
N LEU A 63 2.38 58.28 -102.11
CA LEU A 63 1.51 58.46 -100.94
C LEU A 63 0.80 57.15 -100.57
N ILE A 64 0.27 56.41 -101.56
CA ILE A 64 -0.37 55.11 -101.36
C ILE A 64 0.61 54.11 -100.75
N GLU A 65 1.85 54.00 -101.27
CA GLU A 65 2.88 53.11 -100.72
C GLU A 65 3.24 53.48 -99.27
N ALA A 66 3.42 54.77 -98.98
CA ALA A 66 3.74 55.26 -97.63
C ALA A 66 2.60 54.99 -96.63
N LEU A 67 1.34 55.16 -97.05
CA LEU A 67 0.17 54.82 -96.24
C LEU A 67 0.07 53.31 -96.00
N GLN A 68 0.24 52.47 -97.02
CA GLN A 68 0.29 51.01 -96.86
C GLN A 68 1.44 50.55 -95.95
N LYS A 69 2.61 51.20 -96.01
CA LYS A 69 3.74 50.90 -95.13
C LYS A 69 3.45 51.28 -93.68
N ARG A 70 2.81 52.43 -93.44
CA ARG A 70 2.30 52.82 -92.11
C ARG A 70 1.22 51.87 -91.59
N GLU A 71 0.36 51.38 -92.48
CA GLU A 71 -0.72 50.44 -92.13
C GLU A 71 -0.16 49.10 -91.64
N ARG A 72 0.81 48.53 -92.38
CA ARG A 72 1.54 47.31 -91.96
C ARG A 72 2.19 47.50 -90.59
N ILE A 73 3.01 48.55 -90.41
CA ILE A 73 3.68 48.82 -89.12
C ILE A 73 2.66 48.96 -87.97
N ARG A 74 1.51 49.61 -88.18
CA ARG A 74 0.48 49.72 -87.14
C ARG A 74 -0.20 48.38 -86.85
N HIS A 75 -0.39 47.52 -87.86
CA HIS A 75 -0.90 46.17 -87.68
C HIS A 75 0.08 45.31 -86.86
N ASP A 76 1.35 45.31 -87.25
CA ASP A 76 2.44 44.61 -86.54
C ASP A 76 2.52 45.06 -85.07
N MET A 77 2.47 46.39 -84.82
CA MET A 77 2.40 46.95 -83.46
C MET A 77 1.21 46.43 -82.66
N ILE A 78 0.01 46.42 -83.25
CA ILE A 78 -1.22 45.94 -82.59
C ILE A 78 -1.13 44.44 -82.30
N GLU A 79 -0.54 43.64 -83.18
CA GLU A 79 -0.32 42.21 -82.96
C GLU A 79 0.63 41.96 -81.79
N GLU A 80 1.77 42.68 -81.72
CA GLU A 80 2.72 42.58 -80.60
C GLU A 80 2.14 43.08 -79.27
N TYR A 81 1.37 44.18 -79.27
CA TYR A 81 0.66 44.62 -78.06
C TYR A 81 -0.37 43.58 -77.59
N ASN A 82 -1.10 42.93 -78.50
CA ASN A 82 -2.04 41.87 -78.16
C ASN A 82 -1.33 40.61 -77.63
N LYS A 83 -0.18 40.22 -78.21
CA LYS A 83 0.67 39.14 -77.68
C LYS A 83 1.14 39.44 -76.26
N ALA A 84 1.68 40.64 -76.02
CA ALA A 84 2.13 41.07 -74.70
C ALA A 84 0.99 41.10 -73.68
N ALA A 85 -0.18 41.64 -74.04
CA ALA A 85 -1.36 41.67 -73.18
C ALA A 85 -1.86 40.25 -72.83
N ASN A 86 -1.91 39.34 -73.80
CA ASN A 86 -2.30 37.95 -73.59
C ASN A 86 -1.31 37.21 -72.66
N MET A 87 0.01 37.37 -72.87
CA MET A 87 1.01 36.80 -71.96
C MET A 87 0.88 37.33 -70.54
N MET A 88 0.68 38.65 -70.38
CA MET A 88 0.49 39.25 -69.06
C MET A 88 -0.81 38.76 -68.39
N SER A 89 -1.88 38.57 -69.15
CA SER A 89 -3.14 38.02 -68.64
C SER A 89 -2.99 36.58 -68.15
N ILE A 90 -2.23 35.74 -68.86
CA ILE A 90 -1.92 34.36 -68.44
C ILE A 90 -1.11 34.35 -67.14
N LEU A 91 -0.08 35.21 -67.03
CA LEU A 91 0.75 35.32 -65.83
C LEU A 91 -0.05 35.79 -64.60
N ILE A 92 -0.97 36.74 -64.77
CA ILE A 92 -1.88 37.17 -63.70
C ILE A 92 -2.79 36.01 -63.28
N GLN A 93 -3.39 35.29 -64.25
CA GLN A 93 -4.27 34.16 -63.96
C GLN A 93 -3.53 33.00 -63.25
N GLU A 94 -2.27 32.74 -63.59
CA GLU A 94 -1.44 31.76 -62.88
C GLU A 94 -1.16 32.22 -61.44
N LEU A 95 -0.84 33.49 -61.21
CA LEU A 95 -0.62 34.06 -59.88
C LEU A 95 -1.87 34.01 -59.00
N ASP A 96 -3.04 34.37 -59.53
CA ASP A 96 -4.33 34.30 -58.81
C ASP A 96 -4.70 32.86 -58.43
N SER A 97 -4.44 31.90 -59.32
CA SER A 97 -4.58 30.46 -59.04
C SER A 97 -3.60 30.01 -57.95
N ASN A 98 -2.35 30.47 -58.01
CA ASN A 98 -1.31 30.19 -57.01
C ASN A 98 -1.68 30.75 -55.63
N LEU A 99 -2.22 31.97 -55.57
CA LEU A 99 -2.71 32.60 -54.34
C LEU A 99 -3.89 31.82 -53.77
N THR A 100 -4.90 31.55 -54.60
CA THR A 100 -6.10 30.80 -54.21
C THR A 100 -5.76 29.43 -53.62
N SER A 101 -4.82 28.69 -54.21
CA SER A 101 -4.39 27.39 -53.69
C SER A 101 -3.67 27.48 -52.33
N LYS A 102 -2.92 28.55 -52.09
CA LYS A 102 -2.24 28.80 -50.80
C LYS A 102 -3.23 29.17 -49.70
N ASP A 103 -4.24 29.98 -49.99
CA ASP A 103 -5.29 30.32 -49.03
C ASP A 103 -6.11 29.10 -48.61
N HIS A 104 -6.44 28.21 -49.56
CA HIS A 104 -7.08 26.92 -49.25
C HIS A 104 -6.20 26.03 -48.34
N LEU A 105 -4.89 25.96 -48.61
CA LEU A 105 -3.94 25.22 -47.77
C LEU A 105 -3.81 25.83 -46.36
N ILE A 106 -3.82 27.16 -46.24
CA ILE A 106 -3.81 27.86 -44.94
C ILE A 106 -5.11 27.57 -44.17
N GLN A 107 -6.26 27.60 -44.85
CA GLN A 107 -7.56 27.27 -44.25
C GLN A 107 -7.61 25.83 -43.73
N GLU A 108 -7.12 24.86 -44.51
CA GLU A 108 -7.03 23.45 -44.11
C GLU A 108 -6.10 23.25 -42.89
N GLN A 109 -4.94 23.90 -42.90
CA GLN A 109 -4.00 23.87 -41.77
C GLN A 109 -4.59 24.49 -40.50
N ASN A 110 -5.31 25.62 -40.62
CA ASN A 110 -5.98 26.27 -39.49
C ASN A 110 -7.11 25.39 -38.92
N GLY A 111 -7.91 24.74 -39.79
CA GLY A 111 -8.92 23.76 -39.35
C GLY A 111 -8.31 22.58 -38.58
N ARG A 112 -7.19 22.04 -39.06
CA ARG A 112 -6.42 20.99 -38.37
C ARG A 112 -5.81 21.46 -37.06
N LEU A 113 -5.30 22.69 -36.97
CA LEU A 113 -4.79 23.26 -35.71
C LEU A 113 -5.90 23.40 -34.68
N LEU A 114 -7.06 23.93 -35.08
CA LEU A 114 -8.23 24.08 -34.21
C LEU A 114 -8.73 22.72 -33.68
N GLU A 115 -8.66 21.64 -34.47
CA GLU A 115 -8.97 20.29 -33.99
C GLU A 115 -7.91 19.77 -33.00
N LYS A 116 -6.63 20.06 -33.22
CA LYS A 116 -5.57 19.73 -32.25
C LYS A 116 -5.77 20.48 -30.93
N ASP A 117 -6.20 21.74 -30.97
CA ASP A 117 -6.48 22.52 -29.76
C ASP A 117 -7.66 21.96 -28.96
N LYS A 118 -8.74 21.48 -29.61
CA LYS A 118 -9.82 20.74 -28.91
C LYS A 118 -9.28 19.51 -28.18
N VAL A 119 -8.46 18.70 -28.85
CA VAL A 119 -7.84 17.50 -28.24
C VAL A 119 -6.93 17.89 -27.07
N ILE A 120 -6.16 18.98 -27.20
CA ILE A 120 -5.32 19.50 -26.10
C ILE A 120 -6.18 19.98 -24.92
N GLN A 121 -7.31 20.66 -25.16
CA GLN A 121 -8.23 21.08 -24.11
C GLN A 121 -8.89 19.89 -23.39
N SER A 122 -9.36 18.90 -24.15
CA SER A 122 -9.92 17.65 -23.61
C SER A 122 -8.90 16.90 -22.73
N ASN A 123 -7.68 16.72 -23.24
CA ASN A 123 -6.60 16.06 -22.51
C ASN A 123 -6.19 16.83 -21.24
N LYS A 124 -6.20 18.18 -21.24
CA LYS A 124 -5.95 18.98 -20.03
C LYS A 124 -7.01 18.73 -18.95
N ALA A 125 -8.29 18.70 -19.31
CA ALA A 125 -9.37 18.44 -18.37
C ALA A 125 -9.30 17.02 -17.78
N GLU A 126 -8.93 16.02 -18.59
CA GLU A 126 -8.71 14.65 -18.12
C GLU A 126 -7.48 14.53 -17.20
N ILE A 127 -6.39 15.26 -17.50
CA ILE A 127 -5.21 15.34 -16.62
C ILE A 127 -5.59 15.93 -15.26
N GLU A 128 -6.26 17.08 -15.21
CA GLU A 128 -6.69 17.71 -13.94
C GLU A 128 -7.60 16.76 -13.12
N ARG A 129 -8.52 16.05 -13.80
CA ARG A 129 -9.39 15.05 -13.18
C ARG A 129 -8.61 13.86 -12.61
N LEU A 130 -7.56 13.41 -13.29
CA LEU A 130 -6.67 12.34 -12.84
C LEU A 130 -5.74 12.78 -11.71
N GLU A 131 -5.19 14.00 -11.75
CA GLU A 131 -4.39 14.58 -10.66
C GLU A 131 -5.21 14.70 -9.37
N LYS A 132 -6.44 15.20 -9.46
CA LYS A 132 -7.39 15.27 -8.33
C LYS A 132 -7.71 13.88 -7.76
N LYS A 133 -7.85 12.86 -8.62
CA LYS A 133 -8.04 11.46 -8.19
C LYS A 133 -6.77 10.92 -7.49
N ASN A 134 -5.59 11.15 -8.07
CA ASN A 134 -4.32 10.69 -7.52
C ASN A 134 -4.07 11.28 -6.13
N LYS A 135 -4.23 12.60 -5.94
CA LYS A 135 -4.09 13.25 -4.64
C LYS A 135 -5.01 12.66 -3.56
N ASN A 136 -6.24 12.29 -3.93
CA ASN A 136 -7.16 11.61 -3.01
C ASN A 136 -6.71 10.16 -2.69
N GLN A 137 -6.07 9.46 -3.63
CA GLN A 137 -5.47 8.15 -3.38
C GLN A 137 -4.22 8.26 -2.49
N GLU A 138 -3.37 9.27 -2.68
CA GLU A 138 -2.23 9.59 -1.81
C GLU A 138 -2.65 9.86 -0.37
N HIS A 139 -3.66 10.72 -0.16
CA HIS A 139 -4.24 10.95 1.18
C HIS A 139 -4.77 9.66 1.82
N LYS A 140 -5.37 8.75 1.03
CA LYS A 140 -5.84 7.44 1.52
C LYS A 140 -4.68 6.50 1.85
N MET A 141 -3.58 6.52 1.11
CA MET A 141 -2.37 5.75 1.43
C MET A 141 -1.75 6.23 2.75
N ASP A 142 -1.59 7.54 2.94
CA ASP A 142 -1.07 8.14 4.18
C ASP A 142 -1.91 7.75 5.41
N TYR A 143 -3.25 7.86 5.31
CA TYR A 143 -4.15 7.42 6.39
C TYR A 143 -3.98 5.93 6.70
N LEU A 144 -4.00 5.06 5.67
CA LEU A 144 -3.85 3.62 5.86
C LEU A 144 -2.47 3.23 6.40
N GLN A 145 -1.40 3.90 5.99
CA GLN A 145 -0.04 3.67 6.52
C GLN A 145 0.03 4.04 8.00
N LYS A 146 -0.56 5.16 8.40
CA LYS A 146 -0.66 5.57 9.82
C LYS A 146 -1.46 4.56 10.64
N THR A 147 -2.61 4.11 10.14
CA THR A 147 -3.44 3.09 10.81
C THR A 147 -2.73 1.73 10.92
N THR A 148 -2.09 1.26 9.85
CA THR A 148 -1.30 0.01 9.87
C THR A 148 -0.18 0.09 10.90
N LYS A 149 0.56 1.21 10.96
CA LYS A 149 1.63 1.39 11.95
C LYS A 149 1.10 1.27 13.38
N ILE A 150 -0.04 1.87 13.70
CA ILE A 150 -0.65 1.76 15.05
C ILE A 150 -0.93 0.29 15.39
N TYR A 151 -1.57 -0.45 14.49
CA TYR A 151 -1.83 -1.88 14.71
C TYR A 151 -0.56 -2.75 14.76
N GLU A 152 0.53 -2.35 14.08
CA GLU A 152 1.82 -3.02 14.19
C GLU A 152 2.56 -2.70 15.51
N ASP A 153 2.40 -1.48 16.02
CA ASP A 153 2.92 -1.04 17.32
C ASP A 153 2.16 -1.77 18.46
N ASP A 154 0.82 -1.75 18.45
CA ASP A 154 -0.04 -2.48 19.40
C ASP A 154 0.27 -3.99 19.40
N LYS A 155 0.39 -4.60 18.22
CA LYS A 155 0.74 -6.02 18.05
C LYS A 155 2.13 -6.37 18.57
N ARG A 156 3.06 -5.40 18.69
CA ARG A 156 4.35 -5.60 19.36
C ARG A 156 4.21 -5.48 20.87
N THR A 157 3.49 -4.48 21.37
CA THR A 157 3.21 -4.30 22.80
C THR A 157 2.50 -5.51 23.40
N MET A 158 1.37 -5.94 22.82
CA MET A 158 0.60 -7.10 23.30
C MET A 158 1.41 -8.41 23.31
N LYS A 159 2.38 -8.56 22.40
CA LYS A 159 3.31 -9.70 22.42
C LYS A 159 4.30 -9.63 23.58
N GLN A 160 4.87 -8.46 23.85
CA GLN A 160 5.80 -8.25 24.97
C GLN A 160 5.10 -8.43 26.32
N GLU A 161 3.84 -8.00 26.44
CA GLU A 161 3.01 -8.25 27.63
C GLU A 161 2.72 -9.75 27.81
N LEU A 162 2.35 -10.46 26.75
CA LEU A 162 2.11 -11.90 26.80
C LEU A 162 3.37 -12.69 27.15
N GLU A 163 4.54 -12.28 26.62
CA GLU A 163 5.82 -12.88 26.98
C GLU A 163 6.19 -12.60 28.44
N SER A 164 6.09 -11.35 28.89
CA SER A 164 6.39 -10.94 30.28
C SER A 164 5.49 -11.64 31.31
N THR A 165 4.19 -11.73 31.03
CA THR A 165 3.23 -12.46 31.89
C THR A 165 3.46 -13.97 31.86
N GLY A 166 3.79 -14.56 30.71
CA GLY A 166 4.20 -15.96 30.59
C GLY A 166 5.47 -16.26 31.39
N GLN A 167 6.50 -15.42 31.30
CA GLN A 167 7.73 -15.53 32.10
C GLN A 167 7.45 -15.39 33.60
N ARG A 168 6.50 -14.54 34.01
CA ARG A 168 6.08 -14.42 35.42
C ARG A 168 5.36 -15.69 35.90
N LEU A 169 4.38 -16.17 35.15
CA LEU A 169 3.65 -17.40 35.48
C LEU A 169 4.60 -18.62 35.57
N GLN A 170 5.58 -18.72 34.68
CA GLN A 170 6.58 -19.79 34.71
C GLN A 170 7.45 -19.74 35.98
N ARG A 171 7.80 -18.54 36.47
CA ARG A 171 8.48 -18.35 37.76
C ARG A 171 7.59 -18.77 38.93
N GLU A 172 6.37 -18.24 39.00
CA GLU A 172 5.37 -18.57 40.04
C GLU A 172 5.10 -20.09 40.11
N LEU A 173 4.94 -20.77 38.96
CA LEU A 173 4.76 -22.23 38.90
C LEU A 173 6.00 -23.00 39.38
N SER A 174 7.21 -22.51 39.11
CA SER A 174 8.46 -23.13 39.56
C SER A 174 8.66 -22.97 41.08
N GLU A 175 8.30 -21.81 41.63
CA GLU A 175 8.34 -21.51 43.07
C GLU A 175 7.27 -22.32 43.81
N ARG A 176 6.04 -22.38 43.29
CA ARG A 176 4.96 -23.19 43.86
C ARG A 176 5.34 -24.67 43.90
N ARG A 177 5.92 -25.23 42.83
CA ARG A 177 6.41 -26.62 42.82
C ARG A 177 7.49 -26.86 43.88
N ARG A 178 8.41 -25.91 44.12
CA ARG A 178 9.43 -26.02 45.18
C ARG A 178 8.80 -25.97 46.58
N MET A 179 7.82 -25.09 46.80
CA MET A 179 7.07 -25.03 48.07
C MET A 179 6.24 -26.29 48.31
N GLU A 180 5.54 -26.80 47.29
CA GLU A 180 4.83 -28.08 47.30
C GLU A 180 5.79 -29.21 47.70
N GLN A 181 6.94 -29.35 47.05
CA GLN A 181 7.95 -30.37 47.36
C GLN A 181 8.49 -30.27 48.78
N HIS A 182 8.81 -29.05 49.24
CA HIS A 182 9.28 -28.81 50.61
C HIS A 182 8.23 -29.19 51.66
N MET A 183 6.97 -28.81 51.43
CA MET A 183 5.84 -29.14 52.32
C MET A 183 5.60 -30.66 52.38
N HIS A 184 5.65 -31.37 51.25
CA HIS A 184 5.56 -32.84 51.25
C HIS A 184 6.70 -33.49 52.05
N GLY A 185 7.91 -32.94 51.97
CA GLY A 185 9.03 -33.34 52.83
C GLY A 185 8.74 -33.16 54.32
N MET A 186 8.27 -31.98 54.74
CA MET A 186 7.91 -31.71 56.15
C MET A 186 6.77 -32.61 56.67
N VAL A 187 5.76 -32.89 55.84
CA VAL A 187 4.67 -33.82 56.17
C VAL A 187 5.20 -35.24 56.32
N SER A 188 6.07 -35.70 55.41
CA SER A 188 6.67 -37.04 55.46
C SER A 188 7.58 -37.21 56.70
N ASP A 189 8.40 -36.20 57.01
CA ASP A 189 9.26 -36.17 58.19
C ASP A 189 8.45 -36.21 59.50
N THR A 190 7.31 -35.52 59.56
CA THR A 190 6.46 -35.50 60.75
C THR A 190 5.65 -36.79 60.90
N GLN A 191 5.12 -37.34 59.80
CA GLN A 191 4.50 -38.66 59.77
C GLN A 191 5.47 -39.74 60.26
N HIS A 192 6.68 -39.79 59.70
CA HIS A 192 7.69 -40.80 60.05
C HIS A 192 8.14 -40.73 61.53
N LYS A 193 8.16 -39.53 62.12
CA LYS A 193 8.40 -39.34 63.56
C LYS A 193 7.26 -39.90 64.41
N TRP A 194 6.01 -39.69 64.00
CA TRP A 194 4.84 -40.24 64.70
C TRP A 194 4.71 -41.76 64.55
N GLU A 195 5.03 -42.32 63.38
CA GLU A 195 5.08 -43.78 63.16
C GLU A 195 6.09 -44.44 64.10
N LYS A 196 7.33 -43.93 64.17
CA LYS A 196 8.38 -44.41 65.08
C LYS A 196 7.99 -44.28 66.55
N GLU A 197 7.36 -43.17 66.96
CA GLU A 197 6.89 -42.99 68.34
C GLU A 197 5.72 -43.92 68.68
N CYS A 198 4.85 -44.22 67.71
CA CYS A 198 3.77 -45.20 67.85
C CYS A 198 4.35 -46.62 68.01
N GLU A 199 5.25 -47.03 67.13
CA GLU A 199 5.95 -48.32 67.20
C GLU A 199 6.69 -48.48 68.54
N ARG A 200 7.43 -47.45 68.99
CA ARG A 200 8.11 -47.45 70.29
C ARG A 200 7.14 -47.66 71.45
N ARG A 201 5.96 -47.03 71.43
CA ARG A 201 4.91 -47.23 72.46
C ARG A 201 4.31 -48.63 72.42
N VAL A 202 4.02 -49.15 71.22
CA VAL A 202 3.50 -50.52 71.04
C VAL A 202 4.50 -51.56 71.53
N ASN A 203 5.79 -51.39 71.21
CA ASN A 203 6.85 -52.30 71.65
C ASN A 203 7.10 -52.22 73.17
N ALA A 204 7.06 -51.03 73.76
CA ALA A 204 7.12 -50.87 75.21
C ALA A 204 5.94 -51.57 75.93
N MET A 205 4.71 -51.39 75.44
CA MET A 205 3.53 -52.02 76.04
C MET A 205 3.49 -53.54 75.80
N ARG A 206 4.00 -54.03 74.66
CA ARG A 206 4.21 -55.47 74.41
C ARG A 206 5.14 -56.08 75.45
N LEU A 207 6.31 -55.47 75.68
CA LEU A 207 7.29 -55.92 76.67
C LEU A 207 6.73 -55.86 78.11
N GLU A 208 5.92 -54.85 78.42
CA GLU A 208 5.22 -54.76 79.71
C GLU A 208 4.20 -55.90 79.89
N MET A 209 3.44 -56.24 78.84
CA MET A 209 2.50 -57.37 78.85
C MET A 209 3.22 -58.73 78.95
N GLU A 210 4.34 -58.89 78.26
CA GLU A 210 5.18 -60.09 78.31
C GLU A 210 5.78 -60.30 79.70
N ASN A 211 6.35 -59.25 80.31
CA ASN A 211 6.81 -59.26 81.70
C ASN A 211 5.66 -59.60 82.67
N LYS A 212 4.47 -59.01 82.48
CA LYS A 212 3.25 -59.33 83.26
C LYS A 212 2.78 -60.78 83.09
N LEU A 213 3.04 -61.44 81.96
CA LEU A 213 2.78 -62.86 81.76
C LEU A 213 3.87 -63.71 82.45
N TRP A 214 5.15 -63.40 82.25
CA TRP A 214 6.27 -64.09 82.88
C TRP A 214 6.16 -64.09 84.42
N VAL A 215 5.82 -62.95 85.04
CA VAL A 215 5.58 -62.85 86.49
C VAL A 215 4.36 -63.69 86.95
N LYS A 216 3.35 -63.88 86.10
CA LYS A 216 2.23 -64.79 86.39
C LYS A 216 2.65 -66.25 86.27
N ASP A 217 3.39 -66.61 85.23
CA ASP A 217 3.82 -67.99 84.99
C ASP A 217 4.83 -68.47 86.03
N GLU A 218 5.78 -67.63 86.46
CA GLU A 218 6.68 -67.95 87.57
C GLU A 218 5.93 -68.07 88.90
N LYS A 219 4.90 -67.26 89.15
CA LYS A 219 3.98 -67.44 90.30
C LYS A 219 3.15 -68.73 90.20
N LEU A 220 2.65 -69.08 89.01
CA LEU A 220 1.93 -70.34 88.78
C LEU A 220 2.84 -71.55 88.95
N LYS A 221 4.12 -71.43 88.60
CA LYS A 221 5.18 -72.45 88.82
C LYS A 221 5.50 -72.61 90.31
N GLN A 222 5.62 -71.52 91.06
CA GLN A 222 5.76 -71.55 92.53
C GLN A 222 4.55 -72.22 93.20
N LEU A 223 3.32 -71.84 92.80
CA LEU A 223 2.09 -72.46 93.30
C LEU A 223 2.01 -73.96 92.94
N LYS A 224 2.41 -74.34 91.72
CA LYS A 224 2.48 -75.75 91.31
C LYS A 224 3.45 -76.56 92.18
N ALA A 225 4.64 -76.03 92.47
CA ALA A 225 5.63 -76.70 93.31
C ALA A 225 5.05 -77.04 94.69
N ILE A 226 4.46 -76.05 95.38
CA ILE A 226 3.80 -76.22 96.68
C ILE A 226 2.67 -77.27 96.61
N VAL A 227 1.88 -77.25 95.53
CA VAL A 227 0.78 -78.22 95.29
C VAL A 227 1.28 -79.63 94.98
N THR A 228 2.48 -79.80 94.39
CA THR A 228 3.10 -81.11 94.19
C THR A 228 3.80 -81.64 95.44
N GLU A 229 4.41 -80.78 96.25
CA GLU A 229 5.07 -81.14 97.51
C GLU A 229 4.07 -81.54 98.62
N SER A 230 2.81 -81.15 98.50
CA SER A 230 1.75 -81.43 99.48
C SER A 230 0.88 -82.67 99.18
N LYS A 231 1.22 -83.50 98.19
CA LYS A 231 0.39 -84.64 97.77
C LYS A 231 0.83 -86.00 98.34
N THR A 232 0.67 -86.18 99.65
CA THR A 232 0.72 -87.49 100.33
C THR A 232 -0.72 -88.00 100.59
N PRO A 233 -1.10 -89.26 100.29
CA PRO A 233 -2.51 -89.66 100.26
C PRO A 233 -3.07 -90.18 101.61
N GLY A 234 -4.15 -89.58 102.13
CA GLY A 234 -4.83 -90.08 103.36
C GLY A 234 -6.09 -89.32 103.88
N ARG A 235 -7.24 -89.52 103.22
CA ARG A 235 -8.66 -89.71 103.71
C ARG A 235 -9.00 -89.42 105.22
N PRO A 236 -10.21 -88.91 105.64
CA PRO A 236 -11.52 -88.74 104.93
C PRO A 236 -12.33 -87.41 105.12
N ASP A 237 -13.45 -87.29 104.38
CA ASP A 237 -14.65 -86.41 104.55
C ASP A 237 -15.63 -86.90 105.67
N PRO A 238 -16.80 -86.27 106.02
CA PRO A 238 -17.55 -85.08 105.50
C PRO A 238 -17.88 -84.07 106.67
N PRO A 239 -19.08 -83.42 106.92
CA PRO A 239 -20.30 -83.11 106.13
C PRO A 239 -20.79 -81.60 106.05
N PRO A 240 -21.86 -81.04 106.72
CA PRO A 240 -22.87 -80.30 105.93
C PRO A 240 -23.37 -78.88 106.35
N ARG A 241 -23.50 -78.00 105.32
CA ARG A 241 -24.58 -77.00 105.00
C ARG A 241 -24.80 -75.67 105.80
N GLN A 242 -24.76 -74.56 105.00
CA GLN A 242 -25.66 -73.36 104.99
C GLN A 242 -25.59 -72.32 106.15
N PRO A 243 -26.06 -71.03 105.99
CA PRO A 243 -26.34 -70.20 104.79
C PRO A 243 -25.74 -68.74 104.81
N ARG A 244 -26.16 -67.90 103.83
CA ARG A 244 -25.88 -66.45 103.53
C ARG A 244 -26.36 -65.44 104.63
N PRO A 245 -25.95 -64.12 104.68
CA PRO A 245 -26.21 -63.10 103.61
C PRO A 245 -25.38 -61.76 103.51
N GLN A 246 -25.67 -60.95 102.46
CA GLN A 246 -25.45 -59.47 102.22
C GLN A 246 -24.00 -58.88 102.15
N ILE A 247 -23.50 -58.12 101.15
CA ILE A 247 -23.98 -56.99 100.27
C ILE A 247 -24.00 -55.64 101.05
N PRO A 248 -23.27 -54.55 100.65
CA PRO A 248 -23.54 -53.78 99.42
C PRO A 248 -22.42 -52.98 98.67
N SER A 249 -22.69 -52.75 97.37
CA SER A 249 -22.53 -51.53 96.53
C SER A 249 -21.22 -50.70 96.46
N ARG A 250 -20.76 -50.45 95.21
CA ARG A 250 -20.67 -49.07 94.65
C ARG A 250 -20.77 -49.08 93.11
N GLU A 251 -21.45 -48.08 92.54
CA GLU A 251 -21.65 -47.85 91.10
C GLU A 251 -20.97 -46.54 90.63
N GLU A 252 -21.17 -46.15 89.35
CA GLU A 252 -20.88 -44.84 88.73
C GLU A 252 -19.40 -44.55 88.33
N ARG A 253 -19.07 -43.92 87.17
CA ARG A 253 -19.86 -43.35 86.04
C ARG A 253 -19.25 -43.68 84.68
N ARG A 254 -20.07 -43.62 83.62
CA ARG A 254 -19.66 -43.18 82.27
C ARG A 254 -20.05 -41.71 82.07
N PRO A 255 -19.26 -40.88 81.37
CA PRO A 255 -19.75 -39.73 80.61
C PRO A 255 -19.98 -40.09 79.13
N ALA A 256 -20.72 -39.27 78.39
CA ALA A 256 -21.07 -39.55 76.99
C ALA A 256 -21.16 -38.27 76.14
N LYS A 257 -20.90 -38.42 74.83
CA LYS A 257 -21.19 -37.50 73.71
C LYS A 257 -20.57 -36.09 73.77
N ARG A 258 -19.94 -35.69 72.66
CA ARG A 258 -20.41 -34.53 71.86
C ARG A 258 -19.76 -34.50 70.47
N SER A 259 -20.59 -34.40 69.44
CA SER A 259 -20.17 -34.05 68.08
C SER A 259 -19.99 -32.54 67.99
N ILE A 260 -19.06 -32.07 67.15
CA ILE A 260 -19.00 -30.68 66.71
C ILE A 260 -18.85 -30.67 65.20
N SER A 261 -19.91 -30.28 64.50
CA SER A 261 -19.91 -29.98 63.08
C SER A 261 -20.80 -28.75 62.86
N PRO A 262 -20.25 -27.61 62.42
CA PRO A 262 -21.06 -26.46 62.03
C PRO A 262 -21.82 -26.78 60.73
N PRO A 263 -23.08 -26.35 60.57
CA PRO A 263 -23.78 -26.45 59.29
C PRO A 263 -23.27 -25.40 58.29
N VAL A 264 -23.36 -25.72 57.00
CA VAL A 264 -23.17 -24.76 55.89
C VAL A 264 -24.34 -23.77 55.81
N LEU A 265 -24.04 -22.52 55.49
CA LEU A 265 -25.02 -21.49 55.12
C LEU A 265 -25.03 -21.29 53.59
N PRO A 266 -26.15 -21.56 52.89
CA PRO A 266 -26.37 -21.11 51.53
C PRO A 266 -27.34 -19.92 51.48
N VAL A 267 -26.85 -18.73 51.09
CA VAL A 267 -27.70 -17.59 50.71
C VAL A 267 -27.15 -16.94 49.45
N CYS A 268 -27.97 -16.82 48.42
CA CYS A 268 -27.63 -16.14 47.18
C CYS A 268 -28.26 -14.74 47.13
N LEU A 269 -27.43 -13.72 46.88
CA LEU A 269 -27.78 -12.41 46.32
C LEU A 269 -26.56 -12.04 45.44
N VAL A 270 -26.60 -12.02 44.11
CA VAL A 270 -27.59 -11.49 43.14
C VAL A 270 -27.64 -9.96 43.16
N PHE A 271 -26.90 -9.37 42.21
CA PHE A 271 -27.00 -8.00 41.66
C PHE A 271 -27.29 -6.83 42.61
N SER A 272 -26.30 -5.93 42.75
CA SER A 272 -26.37 -4.66 42.02
C SER A 272 -24.97 -4.16 41.66
#